data_AF-A0A956H9T1-F1
#
_entry.id   AF-A0A956H9T1-F1
#
_cell.length_a   1.000
_cell.length_b   1.000
_cell.length_c   1.000
_cell.angle_alpha   90.00
_cell.angle_beta   90.00
_cell.angle_gamma   90.00
#
_symmetry.space_group_name_H-M   'P 1'
#
loop_
_entity.id
_entity.type
_entity.pdbx_description
1 polymer ?
#
loop_
_entity_poly.entity_id
_entity_poly.type
_entity_poly.pdbx_seq_one_letter_code
_entity_poly.pdbx_strand_id
1 'polypeptide(L)'
;MALAPTSRLIIDRGRDLRELPLTPQEFFLFSRVEALGGAESPTVGEVIGASGQAPDQAERALQRLIELGVLRLRAGQDGDAGQDPRRSGRVDAETDELRDRARSRRRSLLEAQMRALRQTGVTETNGTGTRRSAAAA
;
A
#
# COMPACT_ATOMS: atom_id res chain seq x y z
N MET A 1 17.46 8.45 -23.50
CA MET A 1 16.93 7.07 -23.56
C MET A 1 15.45 7.20 -23.23
N ALA A 2 14.54 6.61 -24.02
CA ALA A 2 13.10 6.74 -23.77
C ALA A 2 12.69 5.82 -22.60
N LEU A 3 11.85 6.32 -21.70
CA LEU A 3 11.35 5.54 -20.57
C LEU A 3 10.21 4.63 -21.04
N ALA A 4 10.34 3.32 -20.82
CA ALA A 4 9.27 2.40 -21.17
C ALA A 4 8.04 2.67 -20.27
N PRO A 5 6.82 2.79 -20.83
CA PRO A 5 5.62 3.10 -20.04
C PRO A 5 5.32 2.09 -18.93
N THR A 6 5.74 0.83 -19.11
CA THR A 6 5.57 -0.29 -18.17
C THR A 6 6.62 -0.31 -17.07
N SER A 7 7.72 0.44 -17.21
CA SER A 7 8.77 0.51 -16.20
C SER A 7 8.23 1.09 -14.90
N ARG A 8 8.64 0.52 -13.76
CA ARG A 8 8.19 0.94 -12.44
C ARG A 8 9.16 1.89 -11.77
N LEU A 9 8.62 2.95 -11.18
CA LEU A 9 9.34 4.03 -10.53
C LEU A 9 9.40 3.80 -9.03
N ILE A 10 10.62 3.77 -8.49
CA ILE A 10 10.88 3.65 -7.05
C ILE A 10 11.49 4.98 -6.57
N ILE A 11 10.99 5.49 -5.45
CA ILE A 11 11.57 6.66 -4.79
C ILE A 11 12.78 6.24 -3.95
N ASP A 12 13.92 6.88 -4.19
CA ASP A 12 15.09 6.78 -3.34
C ASP A 12 14.96 7.77 -2.17
N ARG A 13 14.55 7.25 -1.01
CA ARG A 13 14.40 8.04 0.21
C ARG A 13 15.72 8.43 0.87
N GLY A 14 16.86 7.94 0.37
CA GLY A 14 18.19 8.32 0.84
C GLY A 14 18.66 9.67 0.33
N ARG A 15 17.91 10.30 -0.59
CA ARG A 15 18.27 11.58 -1.21
C ARG A 15 17.45 12.74 -0.64
N ASP A 16 18.10 13.80 -0.16
CA ASP A 16 17.40 15.01 0.27
C ASP A 16 16.99 15.84 -0.96
N LEU A 17 15.69 16.01 -1.16
CA LEU A 17 15.11 16.79 -2.27
C LEU A 17 15.48 18.27 -2.22
N ARG A 18 15.76 18.81 -1.03
CA ARG A 18 16.07 20.23 -0.84
C ARG A 18 17.46 20.61 -1.34
N GLU A 19 18.34 19.61 -1.46
CA GLU A 19 19.70 19.79 -1.96
C GLU A 19 19.79 19.69 -3.49
N LEU A 20 18.67 19.39 -4.16
CA LEU A 20 18.63 19.14 -5.59
C LEU A 20 18.11 20.36 -6.37
N PRO A 21 18.65 20.63 -7.57
CA PRO A 21 18.18 21.71 -8.44
C PRO A 21 16.89 21.30 -9.17
N LEU A 22 15.83 21.00 -8.41
CA LEU A 22 14.53 20.60 -8.93
C LEU A 22 13.72 21.80 -9.42
N THR A 23 13.13 21.66 -10.60
CA THR A 23 12.11 22.60 -11.07
C THR A 23 10.77 22.33 -10.38
N PRO A 24 9.84 23.31 -10.34
CA PRO A 24 8.49 23.06 -9.81
C PRO A 24 7.78 21.91 -10.51
N GLN A 25 8.03 21.73 -11.81
CA GLN A 25 7.48 20.65 -12.61
C GLN A 25 8.01 19.27 -12.17
N GLU A 26 9.32 19.17 -11.93
CA GLU A 26 9.95 17.93 -11.43
C GLU A 26 9.47 17.60 -10.02
N PHE A 27 9.38 18.60 -9.14
CA PHE A 27 8.85 18.41 -7.80
C PHE A 27 7.39 17.93 -7.82
N PHE A 28 6.57 18.49 -8.71
CA PHE A 28 5.19 18.06 -8.90
C PHE A 28 5.11 16.59 -9.35
N LEU A 29 5.92 16.19 -10.34
CA LEU A 29 5.95 14.81 -10.81
C LEU A 29 6.46 13.84 -9.75
N PHE A 30 7.49 14.22 -9.00
CA PHE A 30 7.94 13.46 -7.83
C PHE A 30 6.80 13.24 -6.83
N SER A 31 6.08 14.31 -6.48
CA SER A 31 4.93 14.24 -5.56
C SER A 31 3.83 13.32 -6.13
N ARG A 32 3.68 13.24 -7.45
CA ARG A 32 2.72 12.34 -8.10
C ARG A 32 3.16 10.89 -8.00
N VAL A 33 4.44 10.59 -8.21
CA VAL A 33 5.02 9.26 -7.97
C VAL A 33 4.81 8.85 -6.52
N GLU A 34 5.02 9.75 -5.57
CA GLU A 34 4.82 9.48 -4.14
C GLU A 34 3.36 9.21 -3.81
N ALA A 35 2.44 10.02 -4.33
CA ALA A 35 1.00 9.87 -4.09
C ALA A 35 0.42 8.58 -4.70
N LEU A 36 0.95 8.13 -5.84
CA LEU A 36 0.57 6.86 -6.46
C LEU A 36 1.31 5.67 -5.82
N GLY A 37 2.43 5.92 -5.15
CA GLY A 37 3.21 4.94 -4.41
C GLY A 37 2.45 4.40 -3.21
N GLY A 38 1.83 3.24 -3.38
CA GLY A 38 1.12 2.52 -2.33
C GLY A 38 1.81 1.21 -1.96
N ALA A 39 1.07 0.11 -2.05
CA ALA A 39 1.63 -1.23 -1.91
C ALA A 39 2.56 -1.62 -3.09
N GLU A 40 2.39 -0.94 -4.22
CA GLU A 40 3.10 -1.20 -5.47
C GLU A 40 3.65 0.12 -6.04
N SER A 41 4.85 0.05 -6.62
CA SER A 41 5.48 1.18 -7.30
C SER A 41 4.75 1.50 -8.60
N PRO A 42 4.38 2.77 -8.84
CA PRO A 42 3.65 3.15 -10.06
C PRO A 42 4.54 3.00 -11.29
N THR A 43 3.90 2.75 -12.42
CA THR A 43 4.53 2.72 -13.74
C THR A 43 4.73 4.13 -14.29
N VAL A 44 5.66 4.28 -15.23
CA VAL A 44 5.87 5.54 -15.96
C VAL A 44 4.57 6.00 -16.63
N GLY A 45 3.82 5.09 -17.26
CA GLY A 45 2.56 5.40 -17.93
C GLY A 45 1.48 5.91 -16.96
N GLU A 46 1.34 5.30 -15.79
CA GLU A 46 0.40 5.75 -14.76
C GLU A 46 0.73 7.16 -14.27
N VAL A 47 2.01 7.45 -14.02
CA VAL A 47 2.43 8.77 -13.55
C VAL A 47 2.20 9.84 -14.62
N ILE A 48 2.55 9.56 -15.87
CA ILE A 48 2.32 10.49 -17.00
C ILE A 48 0.83 10.76 -17.15
N GLY A 49 0.00 9.71 -17.25
CA GLY A 49 -1.45 9.85 -17.40
C GLY A 49 -2.10 10.59 -16.24
N ALA A 50 -1.61 10.37 -15.02
CA ALA A 50 -2.12 11.01 -13.81
C ALA A 50 -1.60 12.44 -13.58
N SER A 51 -0.60 12.90 -14.34
CA SER A 51 0.02 14.22 -14.20
C SER A 51 -0.74 15.34 -14.93
N GLY A 52 -1.53 14.99 -15.95
CA GLY A 52 -2.19 15.95 -16.85
C GLY A 52 -1.24 16.76 -17.74
N GLN A 53 0.06 16.44 -17.76
CA GLN A 53 1.05 17.09 -18.59
C GLN A 53 1.16 16.44 -19.97
N ALA A 54 1.78 17.15 -20.92
CA ALA A 54 2.14 16.55 -22.20
C ALA A 54 3.12 15.38 -21.98
N PRO A 55 2.91 14.21 -22.63
CA PRO A 55 3.73 13.01 -22.41
C PRO A 55 5.24 13.28 -22.50
N ASP A 56 5.68 13.98 -23.54
CA ASP A 56 7.10 14.30 -23.76
C ASP A 56 7.71 15.15 -22.64
N GLN A 57 6.93 16.06 -22.05
CA GLN A 57 7.42 16.91 -20.96
C GLN A 57 7.53 16.11 -19.66
N ALA A 58 6.52 15.29 -19.37
CA ALA A 58 6.51 14.44 -18.19
C ALA A 58 7.63 13.39 -18.25
N GLU A 59 7.85 12.78 -19.42
CA GLU A 59 8.93 11.81 -19.62
C GLU A 59 10.31 12.44 -19.39
N ARG A 60 10.57 13.64 -19.94
CA ARG A 60 11.84 14.37 -19.72
C ARG A 60 12.06 14.70 -18.24
N ALA A 61 11.02 15.12 -17.53
CA ALA A 61 11.12 15.42 -16.12
C ALA A 61 11.35 14.15 -15.27
N LEU A 62 10.69 13.04 -15.59
CA LEU A 62 10.96 11.74 -14.95
C LEU A 62 12.38 11.24 -15.21
N GLN A 63 12.87 11.39 -16.44
CA GLN A 63 14.24 11.06 -16.81
C GLN A 63 15.24 11.87 -15.98
N ARG A 64 15.01 13.18 -15.83
CA ARG A 64 15.86 14.05 -15.01
C ARG A 64 15.81 13.69 -13.52
N LEU A 65 14.65 13.32 -12.98
CA LEU A 65 14.53 12.84 -11.61
C LEU A 65 15.30 11.53 -11.37
N ILE A 66 15.38 10.66 -12.37
CA ILE A 66 16.21 9.46 -12.34
C ILE A 66 17.70 9.82 -12.37
N GLU A 67 18.10 10.76 -13.23
CA GLU A 67 19.48 11.25 -13.33
C GLU A 67 19.97 11.93 -12.03
N LEU A 68 19.07 12.63 -11.34
CA LEU A 68 19.34 13.23 -10.02
C LEU A 68 19.38 12.20 -8.88
N GLY A 69 19.06 10.94 -9.17
CA GLY A 69 19.08 9.82 -8.23
C GLY A 69 17.89 9.78 -7.26
N VAL A 70 16.86 10.61 -7.47
CA VAL A 70 15.66 10.65 -6.63
C VAL A 70 14.71 9.52 -6.98
N LEU A 71 14.66 9.16 -8.26
CA LEU A 71 13.90 8.03 -8.77
C LEU A 71 14.84 6.96 -9.30
N ARG A 72 14.42 5.71 -9.19
CA ARG A 72 15.11 4.57 -9.78
C ARG A 72 14.09 3.68 -10.49
N LEU A 73 14.53 3.05 -11.58
CA LEU A 73 13.73 2.03 -12.25
C LEU A 73 13.90 0.70 -11.52
N ARG A 74 12.80 0.00 -11.27
CA ARG A 74 12.87 -1.38 -10.80
C ARG A 74 13.38 -2.26 -11.94
N ALA A 75 14.60 -2.77 -11.83
CA ALA A 75 15.10 -3.77 -12.77
C ALA A 75 14.29 -5.06 -12.62
N GLY A 76 13.62 -5.48 -13.70
CA GLY A 76 12.89 -6.75 -13.76
C GLY A 76 11.38 -6.58 -13.93
N GLN A 77 10.95 -6.06 -15.08
CA GLN A 77 9.64 -6.36 -15.64
C GLN A 77 9.53 -6.07 -17.15
N ASP A 78 10.65 -6.05 -17.86
CA ASP A 78 10.63 -6.06 -19.33
C ASP A 78 10.62 -7.52 -19.79
N GLY A 79 9.40 -8.06 -19.88
CA GLY A 79 9.06 -9.29 -20.61
C GLY A 79 9.07 -10.57 -19.77
N ASP A 80 7.91 -11.00 -19.29
CA ASP A 80 7.59 -12.44 -19.30
C ASP A 80 6.07 -12.71 -19.23
N ALA A 81 5.47 -12.83 -20.40
CA ALA A 81 4.39 -13.78 -20.58
C ALA A 81 5.06 -15.18 -20.70
N GLY A 82 5.40 -15.85 -19.59
CA GLY A 82 6.15 -17.10 -19.77
C GLY A 82 6.92 -17.73 -18.60
N GLN A 83 6.30 -17.87 -17.42
CA GLN A 83 6.42 -19.12 -16.64
C GLN A 83 7.85 -19.68 -16.38
N ASP A 84 8.49 -19.31 -15.27
CA ASP A 84 9.38 -20.26 -14.56
C ASP A 84 9.39 -20.03 -13.01
N PRO A 85 8.63 -20.81 -12.23
CA PRO A 85 8.44 -20.60 -10.78
C PRO A 85 9.60 -21.09 -9.89
N ARG A 86 10.75 -21.48 -10.45
CA ARG A 86 11.76 -22.25 -9.69
C ARG A 86 12.99 -21.47 -9.21
N ARG A 87 13.13 -20.17 -9.51
CA ARG A 87 14.38 -19.44 -9.16
C ARG A 87 14.28 -18.32 -8.12
N SER A 88 13.08 -17.98 -7.64
CA SER A 88 12.88 -16.82 -6.74
C SER A 88 12.20 -17.14 -5.41
N GLY A 89 12.03 -18.43 -5.07
CA GLY A 89 11.14 -18.86 -3.98
C GLY A 89 11.67 -18.79 -2.55
N ARG A 90 12.72 -18.01 -2.21
CA ARG A 90 13.31 -18.05 -0.85
C ARG A 90 13.22 -16.79 -0.01
N VAL A 91 12.91 -15.63 -0.59
CA VAL A 91 12.84 -14.36 0.18
C VAL A 91 11.40 -13.86 0.33
N ASP A 92 10.51 -14.22 -0.60
CA ASP A 92 9.10 -13.79 -0.55
C ASP A 92 8.24 -14.63 0.42
N ALA A 93 8.56 -15.92 0.60
CA ALA A 93 7.76 -16.83 1.42
C ALA A 93 7.72 -16.45 2.92
N GLU A 94 8.84 -16.01 3.48
CA GLU A 94 8.92 -15.66 4.91
C GLU A 94 8.15 -14.35 5.22
N THR A 95 8.12 -13.43 4.25
CA THR A 95 7.43 -12.14 4.36
C THR A 95 5.91 -12.31 4.17
N ASP A 96 5.49 -13.19 3.26
CA ASP A 96 4.08 -13.52 3.04
C ASP A 96 3.48 -14.32 4.21
N GLU A 97 4.21 -15.27 4.79
CA GLU A 97 3.75 -15.99 5.98
C GLU A 97 3.55 -15.08 7.21
N LEU A 98 4.42 -14.07 7.38
CA LEU A 98 4.30 -13.07 8.44
C LEU A 98 3.09 -12.18 8.22
N ARG A 99 2.84 -11.79 6.96
CA ARG A 99 1.72 -10.95 6.56
C ARG A 99 0.38 -11.68 6.67
N ASP A 100 0.35 -12.97 6.34
CA ASP A 100 -0.83 -13.83 6.50
C ASP A 100 -1.12 -14.14 7.97
N ARG A 101 -0.10 -14.34 8.80
CA ARG A 101 -0.27 -14.43 10.27
C ARG A 101 -0.82 -13.14 10.87
N ALA A 102 -0.35 -11.97 10.42
CA ALA A 102 -0.84 -10.68 10.90
C ALA A 102 -2.31 -10.43 10.51
N ARG A 103 -2.69 -10.76 9.27
CA ARG A 103 -4.08 -10.69 8.79
C ARG A 103 -4.99 -11.65 9.55
N SER A 104 -4.52 -12.87 9.79
CA SER A 104 -5.27 -13.90 10.52
C SER A 104 -5.55 -13.46 11.97
N ARG A 105 -4.55 -12.91 12.67
CA ARG A 105 -4.75 -12.38 14.04
C ARG A 105 -5.77 -11.25 14.10
N ARG A 106 -5.74 -10.32 13.14
CA ARG A 106 -6.68 -9.19 13.09
C ARG A 106 -8.11 -9.67 12.87
N ARG A 107 -8.31 -10.68 12.01
CA ARG A 107 -9.61 -11.29 11.77
C ARG A 107 -10.13 -12.01 13.03
N SER A 108 -9.30 -12.81 13.69
CA SER A 108 -9.69 -13.49 14.93
C SER A 108 -10.06 -12.52 16.06
N LEU A 109 -9.35 -11.39 16.18
CA LEU A 109 -9.68 -10.35 17.16
C LEU A 109 -11.00 -9.64 16.86
N LEU A 110 -11.32 -9.40 15.58
CA LEU A 110 -12.60 -8.83 15.17
C LEU A 110 -13.75 -9.83 15.38
N GLU A 111 -13.56 -11.10 15.05
CA GLU A 111 -14.55 -12.15 15.29
C GLU A 111 -14.79 -12.37 16.80
N ALA A 112 -13.73 -12.32 17.62
CA ALA A 112 -13.85 -12.38 19.08
C ALA A 112 -14.62 -11.18 19.66
N GLN A 113 -14.33 -9.95 19.19
CA GLN A 113 -15.06 -8.75 19.59
C GLN A 113 -16.54 -8.79 19.18
N MET A 114 -16.83 -9.22 17.95
CA MET A 114 -18.20 -9.37 17.45
C MET A 114 -18.97 -10.45 18.22
N ARG A 115 -18.31 -11.54 18.62
CA ARG A 115 -18.91 -12.59 19.45
C ARG A 115 -19.19 -12.11 20.86
N ALA A 116 -18.26 -11.37 21.47
CA ALA A 116 -18.44 -10.77 22.79
C ALA A 116 -19.63 -9.80 22.81
N LEU A 117 -19.75 -8.93 21.80
CA LEU A 117 -20.87 -8.00 21.64
C LEU A 117 -22.23 -8.72 21.49
N ARG A 118 -22.25 -9.86 20.78
CA ARG A 118 -23.47 -10.69 20.66
C ARG A 118 -23.82 -11.43 21.95
N GLN A 119 -22.83 -11.80 22.78
CA GLN A 119 -23.09 -12.44 24.07
C GLN A 119 -23.57 -11.41 25.11
N THR A 120 -23.01 -10.20 25.13
CA THR A 120 -23.48 -9.12 26.01
C THR A 120 -24.90 -8.66 25.70
N GLY A 121 -25.36 -8.80 24.44
CA GLY A 121 -26.76 -8.55 24.07
C GLY A 121 -27.74 -9.68 24.42
N VAL A 122 -27.26 -10.85 24.86
CA VAL A 122 -28.10 -12.01 25.23
C VAL A 122 -28.16 -12.22 26.74
N THR A 123 -27.20 -11.67 27.51
CA THR A 123 -27.19 -11.77 28.98
C THR A 123 -28.16 -10.84 29.73
N GLU A 124 -28.91 -9.97 29.06
CA GLU A 124 -29.92 -9.13 29.72
C GLU A 124 -31.35 -9.71 29.71
N THR A 125 -31.56 -10.95 29.24
CA THR A 125 -32.93 -11.52 29.18
C THR A 125 -33.18 -12.80 29.96
N ASN A 126 -32.23 -13.36 30.72
CA ASN A 126 -32.53 -14.56 31.50
C ASN A 126 -31.84 -14.66 32.88
N GLY A 127 -32.67 -14.49 33.92
CA GLY A 127 -32.46 -14.93 35.31
C GLY A 127 -31.83 -13.87 36.22
N THR A 128 -32.34 -13.53 37.41
CA THR A 128 -33.19 -14.31 38.33
C THR A 128 -33.47 -13.48 39.60
N GLY A 129 -34.58 -13.77 40.30
CA GLY A 129 -34.74 -13.54 41.75
C GLY A 129 -35.57 -12.30 42.12
N THR A 130 -36.89 -12.40 42.30
CA THR A 130 -37.55 -12.95 43.49
C THR A 130 -37.01 -12.38 44.81
N ARG A 131 -37.76 -11.46 45.46
CA ARG A 131 -38.28 -11.58 46.85
C ARG A 131 -38.80 -10.26 47.44
N ARG A 132 -39.96 -10.39 48.13
CA ARG A 132 -40.55 -9.56 49.23
C ARG A 132 -41.12 -8.21 48.78
N SER A 133 -42.31 -7.76 49.16
CA SER A 133 -43.14 -7.91 50.39
C SER A 133 -44.60 -7.57 50.00
N ALA A 134 -45.64 -8.34 50.35
CA ALA A 134 -46.36 -8.40 51.64
C ALA A 134 -47.10 -7.10 52.05
N ALA A 135 -48.35 -7.30 52.53
CA ALA A 135 -49.31 -6.40 53.18
C ALA A 135 -50.29 -5.68 52.21
N ALA A 136 -51.56 -6.08 52.09
CA ALA A 136 -52.67 -6.15 53.06
C ALA A 136 -53.32 -4.78 53.35
N ALA A 137 -54.66 -4.79 53.18
CA ALA A 137 -55.70 -3.82 53.57
C ALA A 137 -56.32 -3.06 52.38
#